data_AF-A0AA40CXH4-F1
#
_entry.id   AF-A0AA40CXH4-F1
#
_cell.length_a   1.000
_cell.length_b   1.000
_cell.length_c   1.000
_cell.angle_alpha   90.00
_cell.angle_beta   90.00
_cell.angle_gamma   90.00
#
_symmetry.space_group_name_H-M   'P 1'
#
loop_
_entity.id
_entity.type
_entity.pdbx_description
1 polymer ?
#
loop_
_entity_poly.entity_id
_entity_poly.type
_entity_poly.pdbx_seq_one_letter_code
_entity_poly.pdbx_strand_id
1 'polypeptide(L)'
;MRRMIWFIIVSLNGILGTAMLFMWVKCRPFAKIWDESLEGGWCIEPAKVITLYQWSAGYSGAMDIVLALCPWVLLWNLSMLKREKVGVAICMSMGVV
;
A
#
# COMPACT_ATOMS: atom_id res chain seq x y z
N MET A 1 7.50 -5.64 17.89
CA MET A 1 7.09 -5.86 16.48
C MET A 1 5.58 -5.96 16.27
N ARG A 2 4.82 -6.72 17.05
CA ARG A 2 3.39 -7.03 16.73
C ARG A 2 2.50 -5.79 16.52
N ARG A 3 2.66 -4.75 17.33
CA ARG A 3 1.93 -3.47 17.17
C ARG A 3 2.32 -2.74 15.88
N MET A 4 3.61 -2.71 15.55
CA MET A 4 4.14 -2.03 14.37
C MET A 4 3.65 -2.68 13.07
N ILE A 5 3.62 -4.02 13.02
CA ILE A 5 3.07 -4.77 11.89
C ILE A 5 1.56 -4.49 11.74
N TRP A 6 0.82 -4.48 12.85
CA TRP A 6 -0.60 -4.14 12.84
C TRP A 6 -0.85 -2.71 12.35
N PHE A 7 -0.01 -1.74 12.75
CA PHE A 7 -0.07 -0.38 12.24
C PHE A 7 0.12 -0.32 10.72
N ILE A 8 1.09 -1.07 10.17
CA ILE A 8 1.36 -1.14 8.73
C ILE A 8 0.17 -1.78 7.98
N ILE A 9 -0.39 -2.88 8.50
CA ILE A 9 -1.53 -3.55 7.87
C ILE A 9 -2.76 -2.64 7.84
N VAL A 10 -3.04 -1.97 8.97
CA VAL A 10 -4.20 -1.06 9.07
C VAL A 10 -4.01 0.16 8.18
N SER A 11 -2.81 0.75 8.14
CA SER A 11 -2.56 1.92 7.29
C SER A 11 -2.67 1.59 5.81
N LEU A 12 -2.11 0.44 5.38
CA LEU A 12 -2.22 -0.04 4.00
C LEU A 12 -3.66 -0.33 3.61
N ASN A 13 -4.40 -1.08 4.43
CA ASN A 13 -5.80 -1.39 4.14
C ASN A 13 -6.68 -0.13 4.14
N GLY A 14 -6.42 0.83 5.03
CA GLY A 14 -7.13 2.09 5.04
C GLY A 14 -6.90 2.91 3.76
N ILE A 15 -5.64 3.09 3.37
CA ILE A 15 -5.27 3.93 2.22
C ILE A 15 -5.67 3.28 0.90
N LEU A 16 -5.37 1.99 0.71
CA LEU A 16 -5.74 1.27 -0.50
C LEU A 16 -7.27 1.06 -0.57
N GLY A 17 -7.91 0.74 0.56
CA GLY A 17 -9.35 0.58 0.65
C GLY A 17 -10.11 1.87 0.33
N THR A 18 -9.65 3.01 0.85
CA THR A 18 -10.24 4.31 0.51
C THR A 18 -10.04 4.66 -0.95
N ALA A 19 -8.85 4.45 -1.53
CA ALA A 19 -8.61 4.65 -2.95
C ALA A 19 -9.53 3.78 -3.83
N MET A 20 -9.78 2.53 -3.43
CA MET A 20 -10.73 1.64 -4.10
C MET A 20 -12.18 2.12 -3.95
N LEU A 21 -12.59 2.64 -2.79
CA LEU A 21 -13.93 3.23 -2.64
C LEU A 21 -14.11 4.46 -3.53
N PHE A 22 -13.09 5.32 -3.60
CA PHE A 22 -13.11 6.44 -4.53
C PHE A 22 -13.22 5.98 -5.97
N MET A 23 -12.72 4.79 -6.35
CA MET A 23 -12.91 4.24 -7.70
C MET A 23 -14.39 4.05 -8.08
N TRP A 24 -15.21 3.66 -7.12
CA TRP A 24 -16.63 3.37 -7.33
C TRP A 24 -17.52 4.60 -7.13
N VAL A 25 -17.10 5.56 -6.29
CA VAL A 25 -17.90 6.74 -5.91
C VAL A 25 -17.56 7.99 -6.76
N LYS A 26 -16.67 7.87 -7.77
CA LYS A 26 -16.26 9.02 -8.63
C LYS A 26 -17.43 9.76 -9.27
N CYS A 27 -18.51 9.05 -9.61
CA CYS A 27 -19.67 9.62 -10.29
C CYS A 27 -20.98 9.06 -9.72
N ARG A 28 -21.97 9.94 -9.57
CA ARG A 28 -23.37 9.60 -9.32
C ARG A 28 -24.22 10.27 -10.40
N PRO A 29 -24.98 9.52 -11.22
CA PRO A 29 -25.12 8.06 -11.30
C PRO A 29 -23.88 7.36 -11.91
N PHE A 30 -23.63 6.10 -11.53
CA PHE A 30 -22.50 5.29 -12.04
C PHE A 30 -22.54 5.13 -13.58
N ALA A 31 -23.74 5.18 -14.17
CA ALA A 31 -23.93 5.12 -15.63
C ALA A 31 -23.20 6.25 -16.38
N LYS A 32 -22.94 7.39 -15.72
CA LYS A 32 -22.23 8.53 -16.32
C LYS A 32 -20.73 8.28 -16.57
N ILE A 33 -20.18 7.18 -16.03
CA ILE A 33 -18.79 6.76 -16.32
C ILE A 33 -18.65 6.32 -17.78
N TRP A 34 -19.72 5.78 -18.37
CA TRP A 34 -19.71 5.18 -19.71
C TRP A 34 -20.41 6.05 -20.75
N ASP A 35 -21.33 6.90 -20.33
CA ASP A 35 -22.09 7.79 -21.20
C ASP A 35 -22.11 9.22 -20.61
N GLU A 36 -21.22 10.05 -21.15
CA GLU A 36 -21.03 11.44 -20.72
C GLU A 36 -22.23 12.34 -21.08
N SER A 37 -23.14 11.86 -21.94
CA SER A 37 -24.33 12.58 -22.42
C SER A 37 -25.49 12.58 -21.42
N LEU A 38 -25.42 11.79 -20.33
CA LEU A 38 -26.46 11.79 -19.30
C LEU A 38 -26.50 13.12 -18.51
N GLU A 39 -27.60 13.84 -18.65
CA GLU A 39 -27.96 15.00 -17.83
C GLU A 39 -28.37 14.59 -16.42
N GLY A 40 -27.84 15.28 -15.42
CA GLY A 40 -28.08 15.02 -14.01
C GLY A 40 -26.95 14.22 -13.33
N GLY A 41 -26.51 14.72 -12.18
CA GLY A 41 -25.46 14.11 -11.37
C GLY A 41 -24.20 14.96 -11.23
N TRP A 42 -23.33 14.56 -10.32
CA TRP A 42 -22.03 15.18 -10.10
C TRP A 42 -20.94 14.11 -10.21
N CYS A 43 -19.83 14.49 -10.84
CA CYS A 43 -18.62 13.70 -10.89
C CYS A 43 -17.51 14.46 -10.16
N ILE A 44 -16.69 13.71 -9.43
CA ILE A 44 -15.46 14.24 -8.84
C ILE A 44 -14.50 14.55 -9.98
N GLU A 45 -13.88 15.72 -9.89
CA GLU A 45 -12.91 16.20 -10.87
C GLU A 45 -11.79 15.16 -11.09
N PRO A 46 -11.50 14.77 -12.35
CA PRO A 46 -10.60 13.64 -12.65
C PRO A 46 -9.18 13.88 -12.14
N ALA A 47 -8.73 15.14 -12.12
CA ALA A 47 -7.43 15.53 -11.57
C ALA A 47 -7.26 15.10 -10.10
N LYS A 48 -8.30 15.29 -9.27
CA LYS A 48 -8.25 14.93 -7.84
C LYS A 48 -8.18 13.42 -7.63
N VAL A 49 -8.91 12.67 -8.45
CA VAL A 49 -8.88 11.20 -8.41
C VAL A 49 -7.49 10.67 -8.80
N ILE A 50 -6.90 11.21 -9.86
CA ILE A 50 -5.57 10.78 -10.33
C ILE A 50 -4.52 11.07 -9.27
N THR A 51 -4.53 12.26 -8.66
CA THR A 51 -3.59 12.60 -7.58
C THR A 51 -3.72 11.65 -6.39
N LEU A 52 -4.94 11.36 -5.94
CA LEU A 52 -5.17 10.42 -4.83
C LEU A 52 -4.67 9.00 -5.14
N TYR A 53 -4.90 8.53 -6.37
CA TYR A 53 -4.43 7.22 -6.80
C TYR A 53 -2.90 7.15 -6.85
N GLN A 54 -2.25 8.15 -7.43
CA GLN A 54 -0.79 8.24 -7.51
C GLN A 54 -0.15 8.27 -6.12
N TRP A 55 -0.73 9.05 -5.20
CA TRP A 55 -0.30 9.07 -3.80
C TRP A 55 -0.46 7.73 -3.11
N SER A 56 -1.59 7.05 -3.32
CA SER A 56 -1.85 5.74 -2.72
C SER A 56 -0.89 4.67 -3.24
N ALA A 57 -0.58 4.69 -4.55
CA ALA A 57 0.39 3.80 -5.16
C ALA A 57 1.81 4.06 -4.64
N GLY A 58 2.21 5.33 -4.55
CA GLY A 58 3.51 5.72 -3.97
C GLY A 58 3.64 5.31 -2.50
N TYR A 59 2.58 5.50 -1.71
CA TYR A 59 2.55 5.06 -0.31
C TYR A 59 2.69 3.54 -0.19
N SER A 60 1.96 2.77 -0.99
CA SER A 60 2.08 1.30 -0.98
C SER A 60 3.52 0.85 -1.24
N GLY A 61 4.14 1.36 -2.31
CA GLY A 61 5.52 1.00 -2.65
C GLY A 61 6.53 1.41 -1.56
N ALA A 62 6.34 2.56 -0.90
CA ALA A 62 7.18 2.97 0.22
C ALA A 62 7.04 2.01 1.41
N MET A 63 5.83 1.55 1.70
CA MET A 63 5.57 0.59 2.79
C MET A 63 6.16 -0.79 2.48
N ASP A 64 6.16 -1.22 1.22
CA ASP A 64 6.84 -2.46 0.80
C ASP A 64 8.35 -2.40 1.08
N ILE A 65 8.99 -1.26 0.79
CA ILE A 65 10.41 -1.03 1.13
C ILE A 65 10.63 -1.07 2.64
N VAL A 66 9.76 -0.45 3.43
CA VAL A 66 9.84 -0.48 4.90
C VAL A 66 9.68 -1.90 5.43
N LEU A 67 8.76 -2.70 4.88
CA LEU A 67 8.57 -4.09 5.26
C LEU A 67 9.79 -4.95 4.89
N ALA A 68 10.41 -4.70 3.73
CA ALA A 68 11.66 -5.35 3.32
C ALA A 68 12.85 -5.01 4.23
N LEU A 69 12.91 -3.78 4.76
CA LEU A 69 13.97 -3.32 5.68
C LEU A 69 13.72 -3.67 7.15
N CYS A 70 12.47 -3.92 7.54
CA CYS A 70 12.08 -4.31 8.89
C CYS A 70 12.91 -5.48 9.47
N PRO A 71 13.14 -6.60 8.76
CA PRO A 71 13.99 -7.67 9.26
C PRO A 71 15.46 -7.23 9.41
N TRP A 72 15.95 -6.34 8.56
CA TRP A 72 17.32 -5.85 8.61
C TRP A 72 17.59 -5.02 9.86
N VAL A 73 16.65 -4.14 10.23
CA VAL A 73 16.72 -3.33 11.46
C VAL A 73 16.64 -4.21 12.71
N LEU A 74 15.78 -5.23 12.69
CA LEU A 74 15.68 -6.21 13.77
C LEU A 74 17.01 -6.97 13.97
N LEU A 75 17.61 -7.41 12.87
CA LEU A 75 18.92 -8.09 12.87
C LEU A 75 20.08 -7.18 13.28
N TRP A 76 19.94 -5.86 13.20
CA TRP A 76 20.97 -4.91 13.65
C TRP A 76 20.94 -4.66 15.16
N ASN A 77 19.77 -4.73 15.78
CA ASN A 77 19.61 -4.53 17.22
C ASN A 77 19.98 -5.78 18.05
N LEU A 78 20.10 -6.95 17.43
CA LEU A 78 20.51 -8.19 18.10
C LEU A 78 22.02 -8.42 17.92
N SER A 79 22.76 -8.64 19.00
CA SER A 79 24.20 -8.94 18.99
C SER A 79 24.50 -10.38 18.52
N MET A 80 24.03 -10.75 17.34
CA MET A 80 24.24 -12.06 16.73
C MET A 80 25.55 -12.09 15.94
N LEU A 81 26.17 -13.26 15.81
CA LEU A 81 27.36 -13.40 14.96
C LEU A 81 27.02 -13.08 13.51
N LYS A 82 27.91 -12.39 12.80
CA LYS A 82 27.70 -11.97 11.39
C LYS A 82 27.30 -13.13 10.46
N ARG A 83 27.67 -14.37 10.80
CA ARG A 83 27.31 -15.59 10.05
C ARG A 83 25.81 -15.90 10.12
N GLU A 84 25.19 -15.73 11.28
CA GLU A 84 23.74 -15.94 11.46
C GLU A 84 22.94 -14.84 10.75
N LYS A 85 23.49 -13.62 10.71
CA LYS A 85 22.89 -12.48 10.01
C LYS A 85 22.78 -12.70 8.49
N VAL A 86 23.82 -13.28 7.89
CA VAL A 86 23.84 -13.67 6.48
C VAL A 86 22.90 -14.85 6.22
N GLY A 87 22.87 -15.83 7.12
CA GLY A 87 21.93 -16.96 7.03
C GLY A 87 20.47 -16.52 7.01
N VAL A 88 20.07 -15.61 7.91
CA VAL A 88 18.69 -15.08 7.94
C VAL A 88 18.37 -14.23 6.71
N ALA A 89 19.32 -13.42 6.22
CA ALA A 89 19.12 -12.63 5.00
C ALA A 89 18.94 -13.52 3.76
N ILE A 90 19.69 -14.62 3.68
CA ILE A 90 19.55 -15.63 2.63
C ILE A 90 18.21 -16.37 2.79
N CYS A 91 17.82 -16.80 3.99
CA CYS A 91 16.51 -17.44 4.21
C CYS A 91 15.32 -16.51 3.88
N MET A 92 15.46 -15.20 4.08
CA MET A 92 14.41 -14.24 3.71
C MET A 92 14.31 -13.97 2.20
N SER A 93 15.33 -14.35 1.42
CA SER A 93 15.36 -14.16 -0.05
C SER A 93 15.21 -15.48 -0.82
N MET A 94 15.74 -16.59 -0.29
CA MET A 94 15.45 -17.96 -0.68
C MET A 94 14.19 -18.42 0.05
N GLY A 95 13.01 -18.01 -0.43
CA GLY A 95 11.76 -18.67 -0.08
C GLY A 95 11.72 -20.08 -0.67
N VAL A 96 12.55 -20.98 -0.15
CA VAL A 96 12.52 -22.41 -0.46
C VAL A 96 11.84 -23.08 0.73
N VAL A 97 10.67 -23.67 0.47
CA VAL A 97 9.93 -24.54 1.39
C VAL A 97 10.69 -25.84 1.58
#